data_AF-A0A7J4P014-F1
#
_entry.id   AF-A0A7J4P014-F1
#
_cell.length_a   1.000
_cell.length_b   1.000
_cell.length_c   1.000
_cell.angle_alpha   90.00
_cell.angle_beta   90.00
_cell.angle_gamma   90.00
#
_symmetry.space_group_name_H-M   'P 1'
#
loop_
_entity.id
_entity.type
_entity.pdbx_description
1 polymer ?
#
loop_
_entity_poly.entity_id
_entity_poly.type
_entity_poly.pdbx_seq_one_letter_code
_entity_poly.pdbx_strand_id
1 'polypeptide(L)'
;MAAAERRVHLGLSEAFRLGYNQLIRRLDRSTLNVASIALGLSFYTSLLLTDSFYRTYTSLGGADLNVESTYYWLVAIALAVSVVGITNAMLISVQERVKEIGTMKCLGAMNRHITLLFLVEALLQGLVGGAIGCVVGVAAALLTTGGTTGYDIILKVPAGESLILFTTSIAIAVALSTAATIYPAYRASKLDPVEALRYEL
;
A
#
# COMPACT_ATOMS: atom_id res chain seq x y z
N MET A 1 47.79 26.47 18.18
CA MET A 1 47.40 25.25 18.93
C MET A 1 46.30 25.63 19.92
N ALA A 2 45.36 24.71 20.16
CA ALA A 2 44.22 24.77 21.11
C ALA A 2 42.87 25.27 20.54
N ALA A 3 42.17 24.38 19.83
CA ALA A 3 40.71 24.33 19.82
C ALA A 3 40.31 22.91 20.20
N ALA A 4 40.17 22.68 21.51
CA ALA A 4 39.86 21.39 22.09
C ALA A 4 38.41 20.99 21.84
N GLU A 5 38.24 19.73 21.47
CA GLU A 5 37.01 18.96 21.32
C GLU A 5 35.91 19.34 22.33
N ARG A 6 34.86 20.00 21.85
CA ARG A 6 33.58 20.06 22.58
C ARG A 6 32.90 18.68 22.43
N ARG A 7 33.24 17.74 23.31
CA ARG A 7 32.55 16.45 23.41
C ARG A 7 31.13 16.71 23.92
N VAL A 8 30.16 16.72 23.00
CA VAL A 8 28.73 16.73 23.35
C VAL A 8 28.41 15.36 23.94
N HIS A 9 28.29 15.27 25.27
CA HIS A 9 27.72 14.10 25.93
C HIS A 9 26.23 14.05 25.58
N LEU A 10 25.88 13.22 24.59
CA LEU A 10 24.50 12.89 24.29
C LEU A 10 23.93 12.10 25.47
N GLY A 11 23.01 12.70 26.21
CA GLY A 11 22.25 11.99 27.24
C GLY A 11 21.47 10.83 26.64
N LEU A 12 21.26 9.75 27.41
CA LEU A 12 20.49 8.58 26.97
C LEU A 12 19.10 8.97 26.43
N SER A 13 18.47 10.00 27.00
CA SER A 13 17.20 10.57 26.53
C SER A 13 17.32 11.32 25.20
N GLU A 14 18.42 12.00 24.93
CA GLU A 14 18.67 12.67 23.64
C GLU A 14 19.01 11.68 22.54
N ALA A 15 19.82 10.66 22.84
CA ALA A 15 20.09 9.57 21.91
C ALA A 15 18.80 8.81 21.55
N PHE A 16 17.93 8.55 22.55
CA PHE A 16 16.64 7.89 22.32
C PHE A 16 15.68 8.77 21.53
N ARG A 17 15.62 10.08 21.82
CA ARG A 17 14.81 11.06 21.06
C ARG A 17 15.30 11.23 19.62
N LEU A 18 16.61 11.22 19.39
CA LEU A 18 17.21 11.24 18.04
C LEU A 18 16.88 9.96 17.26
N GLY A 19 17.00 8.79 17.90
CA GLY A 19 16.62 7.51 17.29
C GLY A 19 15.13 7.41 16.96
N TYR A 20 14.26 7.85 17.88
CA TYR A 20 12.81 7.88 17.70
C TYR A 20 12.39 8.78 16.53
N ASN A 21 12.96 9.99 16.45
CA ASN A 21 12.69 10.90 15.33
C ASN A 21 13.21 10.39 13.98
N GLN A 22 14.27 9.58 13.96
CA GLN A 22 14.73 8.90 12.74
C GLN A 22 13.82 7.72 12.35
N LEU A 23 13.23 7.02 13.33
CA LEU A 23 12.29 5.92 13.09
C LEU A 23 10.96 6.42 12.50
N ILE A 24 10.43 7.52 13.02
CA ILE A 24 9.16 8.12 12.54
C ILE A 24 9.29 8.60 11.10
N ARG A 25 10.39 9.28 10.76
CA ARG A 25 10.64 9.75 9.38
C ARG A 25 10.77 8.61 8.36
N ARG A 26 11.10 7.39 8.80
CA ARG A 26 11.12 6.17 7.97
C ARG A 26 9.74 5.54 7.80
N LEU A 27 8.85 5.66 8.77
CA LEU A 27 7.52 5.05 8.76
C LEU A 27 6.49 5.86 7.97
N ASP A 28 6.53 7.20 8.04
CA ASP A 28 5.53 8.08 7.41
C ASP A 28 5.40 7.90 5.89
N ARG A 29 6.41 7.33 5.23
CA ARG A 29 6.47 7.18 3.77
C ARG A 29 5.83 5.89 3.30
N SER A 30 6.07 4.79 4.02
CA SER A 30 5.45 3.50 3.70
C SER A 30 3.96 3.50 4.07
N THR A 31 3.55 4.29 5.07
CA THR A 31 2.14 4.39 5.47
C THR A 31 1.29 5.04 4.39
N LEU A 32 1.80 6.02 3.64
CA LEU A 32 1.07 6.63 2.51
C LEU A 32 0.79 5.63 1.39
N ASN A 33 1.81 4.87 0.94
CA ASN A 33 1.62 3.82 -0.06
C ASN A 33 0.63 2.75 0.41
N VAL A 34 0.81 2.28 1.64
CA VAL A 34 -0.06 1.27 2.26
C VAL A 34 -1.49 1.79 2.41
N ALA A 35 -1.69 3.05 2.78
CA ALA A 35 -3.02 3.65 2.91
C ALA A 35 -3.73 3.77 1.56
N SER A 36 -3.04 4.20 0.50
CA SER A 36 -3.61 4.24 -0.85
C SER A 36 -4.04 2.84 -1.33
N ILE A 37 -3.20 1.82 -1.11
CA ILE A 37 -3.52 0.42 -1.43
C ILE A 37 -4.72 -0.05 -0.60
N ALA A 38 -4.69 0.18 0.71
CA ALA A 38 -5.71 -0.29 1.62
C ALA A 38 -7.08 0.32 1.33
N LEU A 39 -7.16 1.62 1.02
CA LEU A 39 -8.43 2.29 0.70
C LEU A 39 -9.02 1.78 -0.62
N GLY A 40 -8.21 1.68 -1.68
CA GLY A 40 -8.65 1.15 -2.97
C GLY A 40 -9.16 -0.28 -2.86
N LEU A 41 -8.42 -1.13 -2.14
CA LEU A 41 -8.79 -2.53 -1.97
C LEU A 41 -9.95 -2.73 -0.99
N SER A 42 -10.07 -1.92 0.05
CA SER A 42 -11.22 -1.90 0.96
C SER A 42 -12.51 -1.61 0.19
N PHE A 43 -12.47 -0.68 -0.75
CA PHE A 43 -13.62 -0.38 -1.60
C PHE A 43 -13.96 -1.55 -2.55
N TYR A 44 -12.94 -2.13 -3.21
CA TYR A 44 -13.10 -3.32 -4.07
C TYR A 44 -13.72 -4.51 -3.33
N THR A 45 -13.12 -4.89 -2.20
CA THR A 45 -13.58 -6.00 -1.36
C THR A 45 -14.98 -5.75 -0.82
N SER A 46 -15.28 -4.54 -0.35
CA SER A 46 -16.60 -4.20 0.17
C SER A 46 -17.70 -4.39 -0.88
N LEU A 47 -17.46 -3.95 -2.12
CA LEU A 47 -18.44 -4.08 -3.20
C LEU A 47 -18.66 -5.52 -3.66
N LEU A 48 -17.59 -6.31 -3.80
CA LEU A 48 -17.74 -7.73 -4.15
C LEU A 48 -18.41 -8.54 -3.05
N LEU A 49 -18.08 -8.28 -1.79
CA LEU A 49 -18.70 -8.96 -0.66
C LEU A 49 -20.19 -8.61 -0.56
N THR A 50 -20.55 -7.36 -0.85
CA THR A 50 -21.94 -6.91 -0.94
C THR A 50 -22.70 -7.64 -2.05
N ASP A 51 -22.09 -7.84 -3.23
CA ASP A 51 -22.69 -8.63 -4.31
C ASP A 51 -22.93 -10.09 -3.89
N SER A 52 -21.94 -10.74 -3.25
CA SER A 52 -22.09 -12.09 -2.72
C SER A 52 -23.21 -12.20 -1.69
N PHE A 53 -23.35 -11.22 -0.79
CA PHE A 53 -24.43 -11.19 0.20
C PHE A 53 -25.80 -11.05 -0.45
N TYR A 54 -25.96 -10.16 -1.43
CA TYR A 54 -27.23 -10.00 -2.12
C TYR A 54 -27.64 -11.24 -2.91
N ARG A 55 -26.70 -11.89 -3.61
CA ARG A 55 -26.97 -13.18 -4.27
C ARG A 55 -27.41 -14.27 -3.29
N THR A 56 -26.80 -14.29 -2.10
CA THR A 56 -27.15 -15.24 -1.04
C THR A 56 -28.51 -14.92 -0.42
N TYR A 57 -28.88 -13.65 -0.30
CA TYR A 57 -30.19 -13.24 0.21
C TYR A 57 -31.31 -13.61 -0.75
N THR A 58 -31.13 -13.34 -2.05
CA THR A 58 -32.09 -13.71 -3.09
C THR A 58 -32.25 -15.23 -3.20
N SER A 59 -31.16 -16.01 -3.09
CA SER A 59 -31.24 -17.48 -3.14
C SER A 59 -31.98 -18.10 -1.94
N LEU A 60 -32.04 -17.39 -0.81
CA LEU A 60 -32.81 -17.76 0.38
C LEU A 60 -34.29 -17.33 0.31
N GLY A 61 -34.76 -16.80 -0.82
CA GLY A 61 -36.13 -16.33 -1.01
C GLY A 61 -36.36 -14.88 -0.57
N GLY A 62 -35.29 -14.10 -0.38
CA GLY A 62 -35.35 -12.66 -0.16
C GLY A 62 -35.77 -11.89 -1.42
N ALA A 63 -36.02 -10.58 -1.25
CA ALA A 63 -36.29 -9.69 -2.38
C ALA A 63 -35.11 -9.65 -3.37
N ASP A 64 -35.39 -9.51 -4.67
CA ASP A 64 -34.40 -9.36 -5.73
C ASP A 64 -33.60 -8.05 -5.54
N LEU A 65 -32.55 -8.13 -4.74
CA LEU A 65 -31.55 -7.09 -4.59
C LEU A 65 -30.38 -7.48 -5.50
N ASN A 66 -30.14 -6.70 -6.55
CA ASN A 66 -29.00 -6.91 -7.44
C ASN A 66 -28.09 -5.68 -7.39
N VAL A 67 -26.78 -5.91 -7.43
CA VAL A 67 -25.83 -4.83 -7.63
C VAL A 67 -25.93 -4.40 -9.09
N GLU A 68 -26.44 -3.20 -9.32
CA GLU A 68 -26.49 -2.56 -10.65
C GLU A 68 -25.11 -2.61 -11.32
N SER A 69 -25.06 -2.94 -12.63
CA SER A 69 -23.78 -3.06 -13.36
C SER A 69 -22.92 -1.79 -13.31
N THR A 70 -23.52 -0.64 -13.02
CA THR A 70 -22.87 0.66 -12.84
C THR A 70 -21.84 0.65 -11.70
N TYR A 71 -22.00 -0.17 -10.65
CA TYR A 71 -21.07 -0.22 -9.53
C TYR A 71 -19.69 -0.81 -9.91
N TYR A 72 -19.63 -1.73 -10.88
CA TYR A 72 -18.35 -2.28 -11.36
C TYR A 72 -17.46 -1.22 -12.02
N TRP A 73 -18.05 -0.22 -12.67
CA TRP A 73 -17.29 0.92 -13.22
C TRP A 73 -16.69 1.80 -12.12
N LEU A 74 -17.42 2.01 -11.02
CA LEU A 74 -16.90 2.76 -9.87
C LEU A 74 -15.69 2.06 -9.25
N VAL A 75 -15.72 0.72 -9.16
CA VAL A 75 -14.58 -0.09 -8.71
C VAL A 75 -13.38 0.11 -9.61
N ALA A 76 -13.56 0.03 -10.94
CA ALA A 76 -12.48 0.21 -11.90
C ALA A 76 -11.82 1.59 -11.75
N ILE A 77 -12.61 2.64 -11.57
CA ILE A 77 -12.11 4.00 -11.34
C ILE A 77 -11.38 4.09 -10.00
N ALA A 78 -11.92 3.54 -8.92
CA ALA A 78 -11.28 3.55 -7.60
C ALA A 78 -9.92 2.85 -7.60
N LEU A 79 -9.81 1.71 -8.27
CA LEU A 79 -8.54 1.00 -8.44
C LEU A 79 -7.55 1.82 -9.29
N ALA A 80 -8.02 2.46 -10.36
CA ALA A 80 -7.17 3.31 -11.20
C ALA A 80 -6.61 4.51 -10.41
N VAL A 81 -7.46 5.21 -9.63
CA VAL A 81 -7.04 6.31 -8.76
C VAL A 81 -6.01 5.82 -7.72
N SER A 82 -6.20 4.63 -7.17
CA SER A 82 -5.26 4.03 -6.22
C SER A 82 -3.89 3.78 -6.86
N VAL A 83 -3.85 3.24 -8.09
CA VAL A 83 -2.60 3.04 -8.86
C VAL A 83 -1.86 4.36 -9.08
N VAL A 84 -2.57 5.42 -9.46
CA VAL A 84 -1.98 6.75 -9.66
C VAL A 84 -1.42 7.28 -8.34
N GLY A 85 -2.17 7.13 -7.24
CA GLY A 85 -1.72 7.52 -5.90
C GLY A 85 -0.43 6.82 -5.47
N ILE A 86 -0.37 5.49 -5.65
CA ILE A 86 0.81 4.67 -5.35
C ILE A 86 2.01 5.12 -6.20
N THR A 87 1.80 5.33 -7.50
CA THR A 87 2.86 5.74 -8.42
C THR A 87 3.45 7.09 -8.02
N ASN A 88 2.59 8.06 -7.70
CA ASN A 88 3.03 9.40 -7.32
C ASN A 88 3.75 9.40 -5.97
N ALA A 89 3.21 8.70 -4.97
CA ALA A 89 3.85 8.57 -3.67
C ALA A 89 5.22 7.86 -3.78
N MET A 90 5.33 6.84 -4.63
CA MET A 90 6.60 6.18 -4.90
C MET A 90 7.59 7.10 -5.64
N LEU A 91 7.15 7.94 -6.57
CA LEU A 91 8.01 8.94 -7.21
C LEU A 91 8.59 9.93 -6.21
N ILE A 92 7.77 10.42 -5.28
CA ILE A 92 8.22 11.28 -4.18
C ILE A 92 9.26 10.54 -3.33
N SER A 93 8.98 9.28 -2.98
CA SER A 93 9.91 8.45 -2.20
C SER A 93 11.28 8.29 -2.89
N VAL A 94 11.29 8.11 -4.21
CA VAL A 94 12.52 8.04 -5.01
C VAL A 94 13.31 9.34 -4.93
N GLN A 95 12.64 10.48 -5.06
CA GLN A 95 13.29 11.81 -5.00
C GLN A 95 13.93 12.08 -3.64
N GLU A 96 13.29 11.65 -2.56
CA GLU A 96 13.84 11.81 -1.21
C GLU A 96 15.03 10.88 -0.93
N ARG A 97 15.12 9.74 -1.64
CA ARG A 97 16.19 8.74 -1.47
C ARG A 97 17.29 8.85 -2.52
N VAL A 98 17.32 9.94 -3.31
CA VAL A 98 18.31 10.14 -4.40
C VAL A 98 19.74 9.98 -3.90
N LYS A 99 20.08 10.57 -2.73
CA LYS A 99 21.43 10.48 -2.14
C LYS A 99 21.80 9.04 -1.76
N GLU A 100 20.89 8.31 -1.13
CA GLU A 100 21.10 6.90 -0.75
C GLU A 100 21.29 6.02 -2.00
N ILE A 101 20.51 6.27 -3.06
CA ILE A 101 20.65 5.58 -4.34
C ILE A 101 22.00 5.91 -5.00
N GLY A 102 22.40 7.18 -4.97
CA GLY A 102 23.69 7.65 -5.49
C GLY A 102 24.87 6.98 -4.79
N THR A 103 24.88 6.92 -3.46
CA THR A 103 25.94 6.25 -2.71
C THR A 103 25.99 4.75 -2.98
N MET A 104 24.83 4.07 -3.07
CA MET A 104 24.78 2.65 -3.47
C MET A 104 25.38 2.42 -4.86
N LYS A 105 25.09 3.28 -5.83
CA LYS A 105 25.67 3.18 -7.19
C LYS A 105 27.16 3.44 -7.22
N CYS A 106 27.67 4.39 -6.45
CA CYS A 106 29.11 4.64 -6.32
C CYS A 106 29.87 3.44 -5.74
N LEU A 107 29.22 2.65 -4.88
CA LEU A 107 29.75 1.39 -4.35
C LEU A 107 29.64 0.21 -5.33
N GLY A 108 29.15 0.44 -6.55
CA GLY A 108 29.04 -0.58 -7.60
C GLY A 108 27.67 -1.25 -7.71
N ALA A 109 26.61 -0.73 -7.07
CA ALA A 109 25.27 -1.27 -7.26
C ALA A 109 24.78 -1.06 -8.70
N MET A 110 24.37 -2.16 -9.35
CA MET A 110 23.85 -2.14 -10.71
C MET A 110 22.39 -1.66 -10.73
N ASN A 111 21.92 -1.09 -11.84
CA ASN A 111 20.55 -0.56 -11.97
C ASN A 111 19.48 -1.61 -11.58
N ARG A 112 19.71 -2.89 -11.91
CA ARG A 112 18.82 -4.00 -11.57
C ARG A 112 18.65 -4.17 -10.04
N HIS A 113 19.70 -3.94 -9.25
CA HIS A 113 19.61 -4.06 -7.79
C HIS A 113 18.65 -3.01 -7.21
N ILE A 114 18.71 -1.79 -7.74
CA ILE A 114 17.83 -0.69 -7.31
C ILE A 114 16.40 -0.97 -7.73
N THR A 115 16.16 -1.41 -8.98
CA THR A 115 14.81 -1.78 -9.42
C THR A 115 14.24 -2.91 -8.56
N LEU A 116 15.03 -3.94 -8.25
CA LEU A 116 14.60 -5.07 -7.43
C LEU A 116 14.28 -4.63 -6.00
N LEU A 117 15.07 -3.73 -5.41
CA LEU A 117 14.83 -3.18 -4.09
C LEU A 117 13.43 -2.53 -4.00
N PHE A 118 13.10 -1.66 -4.95
CA PHE A 118 11.79 -1.00 -4.98
C PHE A 118 10.64 -1.97 -5.30
N LEU A 119 10.86 -2.97 -6.15
CA LEU A 119 9.85 -4.01 -6.41
C LEU A 119 9.56 -4.85 -5.17
N VAL A 120 10.59 -5.23 -4.40
CA VAL A 120 10.42 -5.95 -3.12
C VAL A 120 9.71 -5.08 -2.09
N GLU A 121 10.04 -3.78 -2.02
CA GLU A 121 9.32 -2.84 -1.15
C GLU A 121 7.83 -2.76 -1.53
N ALA A 122 7.51 -2.67 -2.82
CA ALA A 122 6.13 -2.66 -3.30
C ALA A 122 5.38 -3.98 -3.08
N LEU A 123 6.07 -5.13 -3.18
CA LEU A 123 5.50 -6.43 -2.83
C LEU A 123 5.08 -6.47 -1.35
N LEU A 124 5.98 -6.05 -0.45
CA LEU A 124 5.69 -6.02 0.98
C LEU A 124 4.57 -5.02 1.32
N GLN A 125 4.59 -3.83 0.70
CA GLN A 125 3.52 -2.84 0.83
C GLN A 125 2.18 -3.36 0.30
N GLY A 126 2.19 -4.11 -0.81
CA GLY A 126 1.00 -4.74 -1.37
C GLY A 126 0.41 -5.82 -0.46
N LEU A 127 1.25 -6.62 0.18
CA LEU A 127 0.80 -7.63 1.15
C LEU A 127 0.19 -6.98 2.40
N VAL A 128 0.89 -6.01 2.99
CA VAL A 128 0.43 -5.33 4.21
C VAL A 128 -0.81 -4.48 3.93
N GLY A 129 -0.76 -3.65 2.89
CA GLY A 129 -1.91 -2.84 2.47
C GLY A 129 -3.08 -3.67 2.00
N GLY A 130 -2.81 -4.82 1.37
CA GLY A 130 -3.84 -5.76 0.95
C GLY A 130 -4.53 -6.45 2.13
N ALA A 131 -3.77 -6.90 3.12
CA ALA A 131 -4.32 -7.48 4.34
C ALA A 131 -5.18 -6.45 5.10
N ILE A 132 -4.66 -5.24 5.30
CA ILE A 132 -5.40 -4.16 5.97
C ILE A 132 -6.65 -3.78 5.18
N GLY A 133 -6.51 -3.55 3.87
CA GLY A 133 -7.63 -3.19 3.00
C GLY A 133 -8.72 -4.25 2.99
N CYS A 134 -8.35 -5.53 2.99
CA CYS A 134 -9.34 -6.61 3.04
C CYS A 134 -10.10 -6.64 4.37
N VAL A 135 -9.41 -6.51 5.51
CA VAL A 135 -10.06 -6.46 6.83
C VAL A 135 -11.01 -5.27 6.93
N VAL A 136 -10.56 -4.09 6.49
CA VAL A 136 -11.37 -2.86 6.51
C VAL A 136 -12.56 -2.98 5.54
N GLY A 137 -12.38 -3.56 4.36
CA GLY A 137 -13.44 -3.71 3.37
C GLY A 137 -14.49 -4.73 3.77
N VAL A 138 -14.09 -5.83 4.43
CA VAL A 138 -15.04 -6.75 5.07
C VAL A 138 -15.84 -6.01 6.14
N ALA A 139 -15.17 -5.28 7.05
CA ALA A 139 -15.86 -4.50 8.08
C ALA A 139 -16.82 -3.47 7.47
N ALA A 140 -16.42 -2.79 6.40
CA ALA A 140 -17.26 -1.83 5.69
C ALA A 140 -18.49 -2.48 5.07
N ALA A 141 -18.35 -3.63 4.40
CA ALA A 141 -19.47 -4.38 3.85
C ALA A 141 -20.43 -4.84 4.94
N LEU A 142 -19.92 -5.34 6.06
CA LEU A 142 -20.75 -5.76 7.20
C LEU A 142 -21.59 -4.62 7.76
N LEU A 143 -21.01 -3.41 7.85
CA LEU A 143 -21.72 -2.23 8.33
C LEU A 143 -22.80 -1.76 7.34
N THR A 144 -22.54 -1.84 6.03
CA THR A 144 -23.52 -1.42 5.01
C THR A 144 -24.63 -2.43 4.81
N THR A 145 -24.34 -3.73 4.76
CA THR A 145 -25.34 -4.79 4.54
C THR A 145 -26.02 -5.27 5.82
N GLY A 146 -25.34 -5.20 6.97
CA GLY A 146 -25.92 -5.61 8.26
C GLY A 146 -27.18 -4.82 8.63
N GLY A 147 -27.30 -3.58 8.16
CA GLY A 147 -28.50 -2.76 8.34
C GLY A 147 -29.66 -3.08 7.39
N THR A 148 -29.40 -3.71 6.24
CA THR A 148 -30.43 -3.95 5.20
C THR A 148 -30.92 -5.39 5.19
N THR A 149 -30.03 -6.38 5.33
CA THR A 149 -30.37 -7.80 5.19
C THR A 149 -30.26 -8.59 6.50
N GLY A 150 -29.66 -8.00 7.55
CA GLY A 150 -29.50 -8.61 8.86
C GLY A 150 -28.23 -9.47 8.98
N TYR A 151 -27.66 -9.54 10.19
CA TYR A 151 -26.34 -10.16 10.40
C TYR A 151 -26.33 -11.70 10.22
N ASP A 152 -27.49 -12.37 10.19
CA ASP A 152 -27.58 -13.84 10.06
C ASP A 152 -27.14 -14.38 8.69
N ILE A 153 -27.11 -13.55 7.65
CA ILE A 153 -26.69 -13.96 6.30
C ILE A 153 -25.16 -14.09 6.23
N ILE A 154 -24.44 -13.38 7.09
CA ILE A 154 -22.96 -13.38 7.13
C ILE A 154 -22.44 -14.78 7.46
N LEU A 155 -23.08 -15.48 8.39
CA LEU A 155 -22.70 -16.83 8.81
C LEU A 155 -23.09 -17.91 7.79
N LYS A 156 -23.92 -17.57 6.80
CA LYS A 156 -24.36 -18.47 5.74
C LYS A 156 -23.51 -18.39 4.47
N VAL A 157 -22.57 -17.44 4.38
CA VAL A 157 -21.64 -17.39 3.25
C VAL A 157 -20.72 -18.61 3.29
N PRO A 158 -20.62 -19.40 2.21
CA PRO A 158 -19.75 -20.55 2.17
C PRO A 158 -18.29 -20.16 2.45
N ALA A 159 -17.64 -20.86 3.39
CA ALA A 159 -16.24 -20.60 3.75
C ALA A 159 -15.27 -20.66 2.55
N GLY A 160 -15.61 -21.45 1.53
CA GLY A 160 -14.85 -21.53 0.27
C GLY A 160 -14.89 -20.23 -0.54
N GLU A 161 -16.04 -19.56 -0.61
CA GLU A 161 -16.16 -18.28 -1.33
C GLU A 161 -15.40 -17.16 -0.61
N SER A 162 -15.47 -17.11 0.73
CA SER A 162 -14.71 -16.14 1.51
C SER A 162 -13.19 -16.30 1.32
N LEU A 163 -12.69 -17.54 1.24
CA LEU A 163 -11.28 -17.81 1.01
C LEU A 163 -10.84 -17.38 -0.41
N ILE A 164 -11.67 -17.63 -1.42
CA ILE A 164 -11.42 -17.19 -2.80
C ILE A 164 -11.40 -15.66 -2.88
N LEU A 165 -12.35 -14.97 -2.24
CA LEU A 165 -12.38 -13.51 -2.18
C LEU A 165 -11.14 -12.94 -1.47
N PHE A 166 -10.71 -13.54 -0.36
CA PHE A 166 -9.52 -13.09 0.36
C PHE A 166 -8.25 -13.23 -0.48
N THR A 167 -8.05 -14.41 -1.08
CA THR A 167 -6.87 -14.71 -1.90
C THR A 167 -6.82 -13.86 -3.17
N THR A 168 -7.93 -13.70 -3.87
CA THR A 168 -8.02 -12.84 -5.06
C THR A 168 -7.78 -11.37 -4.72
N SER A 169 -8.31 -10.88 -3.60
CA SER A 169 -8.12 -9.49 -3.17
C SER A 169 -6.66 -9.18 -2.85
N ILE A 170 -5.97 -10.07 -2.12
CA ILE A 170 -4.54 -9.91 -1.85
C ILE A 170 -3.73 -10.00 -3.16
N ALA A 171 -4.06 -10.95 -4.04
CA ALA A 171 -3.40 -11.07 -5.34
C ALA A 171 -3.53 -9.79 -6.16
N ILE A 172 -4.72 -9.18 -6.19
CA ILE A 172 -4.96 -7.89 -6.86
C ILE A 172 -4.16 -6.77 -6.20
N ALA A 173 -4.13 -6.71 -4.86
CA ALA A 173 -3.36 -5.70 -4.13
C ALA A 173 -1.88 -5.73 -4.50
N VAL A 174 -1.30 -6.93 -4.50
CA VAL A 174 0.10 -7.16 -4.85
C VAL A 174 0.35 -6.87 -6.33
N ALA A 175 -0.55 -7.29 -7.23
CA ALA A 175 -0.43 -7.01 -8.65
C ALA A 175 -0.49 -5.50 -8.95
N LEU A 176 -1.41 -4.77 -8.33
CA LEU A 176 -1.54 -3.32 -8.50
C LEU A 176 -0.35 -2.56 -7.90
N SER A 177 0.11 -2.92 -6.70
CA SER A 177 1.24 -2.24 -6.05
C SER A 177 2.53 -2.43 -6.84
N THR A 178 2.78 -3.65 -7.32
CA THR A 178 3.96 -3.95 -8.13
C THR A 178 3.88 -3.27 -9.48
N ALA A 179 2.75 -3.36 -10.20
CA ALA A 179 2.56 -2.72 -11.50
C ALA A 179 2.73 -1.19 -11.41
N ALA A 180 2.13 -0.55 -10.40
CA ALA A 180 2.27 0.89 -10.16
C ALA A 180 3.73 1.30 -9.88
N THR A 181 4.53 0.40 -9.31
CA THR A 181 5.91 0.68 -8.90
C THR A 181 6.94 0.47 -10.02
N ILE A 182 6.60 -0.26 -11.09
CA ILE A 182 7.55 -0.55 -12.19
C ILE A 182 8.13 0.74 -12.78
N TYR A 183 7.28 1.72 -13.08
CA TYR A 183 7.70 3.01 -13.64
C TYR A 183 8.65 3.79 -12.71
N PRO A 184 8.29 4.09 -11.45
CA PRO A 184 9.18 4.81 -10.55
C PRO A 184 10.45 4.04 -10.21
N ALA A 185 10.38 2.71 -10.07
CA ALA A 185 11.55 1.87 -9.82
C ALA A 185 12.56 1.92 -10.98
N TYR A 186 12.05 1.93 -12.22
CA TYR A 186 12.90 2.12 -13.40
C TYR A 186 13.55 3.50 -13.40
N ARG A 187 12.77 4.55 -13.11
CA ARG A 187 13.28 5.92 -13.03
C ARG A 187 14.36 6.07 -11.95
N ALA A 188 14.16 5.48 -10.77
CA ALA A 188 15.12 5.45 -9.68
C ALA A 188 16.43 4.76 -10.09
N SER A 189 16.32 3.63 -10.79
CA SER A 189 17.47 2.88 -11.26
C SER A 189 18.31 3.63 -12.30
N LYS A 190 17.80 4.69 -12.92
CA LYS A 190 18.49 5.47 -13.95
C LYS A 190 19.09 6.79 -13.43
N LEU A 191 18.98 7.08 -12.14
CA LEU A 191 19.59 8.27 -11.53
C LEU A 191 21.12 8.26 -11.70
N ASP A 192 21.69 9.40 -12.11
CA ASP A 192 23.14 9.58 -12.24
C ASP A 192 23.78 9.76 -10.84
N PRO A 193 24.78 8.94 -10.46
CA PRO A 193 25.45 9.07 -9.16
C PRO A 193 26.10 10.44 -8.95
N VAL A 194 26.59 11.07 -10.02
CA VAL A 194 27.26 12.38 -9.95
C VAL A 194 26.25 13.48 -9.60
N GLU A 195 25.07 13.44 -10.22
CA GLU A 195 24.00 14.39 -9.95
C GLU A 195 23.41 14.20 -8.55
N ALA A 196 23.30 12.94 -8.09
CA ALA A 196 22.80 12.61 -6.75
C ALA A 196 23.68 13.16 -5.61
N LEU A 197 25.00 13.24 -5.81
CA LEU A 197 25.95 13.75 -4.83
C LEU A 197 26.13 15.28 -4.90
N ARG A 198 25.82 15.90 -6.04
CA ARG A 198 25.94 17.35 -6.22
C ARG A 198 24.84 18.16 -5.53
N TYR A 199 23.76 17.52 -5.10
CA TYR A 199 22.58 18.18 -4.52
C TYR A 199 22.83 18.85 -3.14
N GLU A 200 24.03 18.74 -2.56
CA GLU A 200 24.43 19.34 -1.27
C GLU A 200 25.64 20.30 -1.35
N LEU A 201 26.24 20.52 -2.52
CA LEU A 201 27.34 21.49 -2.71
C LEU A 201 26.80 22.84 -3.18
#